data_AF-A0A511HPL1-F1
#
_entry.id   AF-A0A511HPL1-F1
#
_cell.length_a   1.000
_cell.length_b   1.000
_cell.length_c   1.000
_cell.angle_alpha   90.00
_cell.angle_beta   90.00
_cell.angle_gamma   90.00
#
_symmetry.space_group_name_H-M   'P 1'
#
loop_
_entity.id
_entity.type
_entity.pdbx_description
1 polymer ?
#
loop_
_entity_poly.entity_id
_entity_poly.type
_entity_poly.pdbx_seq_one_letter_code
_entity_poly.pdbx_strand_id
1 'polypeptide(L)'
;MSRELLSSKIVVEEEEPQVRGIPSAPTSVAGAVGLAERGPIGQAVLCTSFEEYQATFGGFTPDSDLALAAMGFFENGGSNLWVVRTAHYEDASIPESHTATRAAAALTTGGGPTPAVVRGTMRPPFTLADGQRLGVSVNGSEAVDVVFSGVAASVSAGRPGPYALTAGQALRVRVDAGRDVFIPFAEGDFDDIAQATAQEVAAVLNAGLVGGRALVEDGVLRIASDTQGAASRLEVGDEVAGDVFGFPGGPQVGSGNVQSLRAVELMEVRALVEAAVAGVRVAPSSLGALQLLTQSTGPGASLHVQGDAASGLGLDAMLHTGDASGDIDVLLLEAKDAGAYANRLEVEVRPSTNGAPDTFDVLVLEDGAYRESFPNLSSSGDDARYAERVLNDERTGSSYVRAFMVQPGAFPDEQTVALTGGTDGLVGLDDTDFIGSEAGGSGLLRARRSAGPHASPGPRPGDACRAQRHGALLRGGERRPGVRHSRLARGLQGGGHGVLRLAGGGSRRTV
;
A
#
# COMPACT_ATOMS: atom_id res chain seq x y z
N MET A 1 -29.60 24.67 -35.13
CA MET A 1 -30.76 25.35 -35.73
C MET A 1 -31.50 24.34 -36.59
N SER A 2 -32.69 23.94 -36.14
CA SER A 2 -33.56 22.97 -36.81
C SER A 2 -34.12 23.57 -38.10
N ARG A 3 -33.79 22.96 -39.25
CA ARG A 3 -34.42 23.28 -40.53
C ARG A 3 -35.59 22.32 -40.75
N GLU A 4 -36.81 22.84 -40.65
CA GLU A 4 -38.02 22.12 -41.07
C GLU A 4 -37.99 21.85 -42.58
N LEU A 5 -38.23 20.59 -42.95
CA LEU A 5 -38.24 20.10 -44.34
C LEU A 5 -39.70 19.97 -44.83
N LEU A 6 -40.19 20.95 -45.58
CA LEU A 6 -41.56 21.00 -46.11
C LEU A 6 -41.71 20.52 -47.57
N SER A 7 -40.88 19.57 -48.02
CA SER A 7 -41.03 18.98 -49.36
C SER A 7 -40.41 17.58 -49.44
N SER A 8 -41.06 16.66 -50.16
CA SER A 8 -40.49 15.33 -50.49
C SER A 8 -39.30 15.49 -51.43
N LYS A 9 -38.12 15.69 -50.86
CA LYS A 9 -36.83 15.64 -51.54
C LYS A 9 -35.88 14.76 -50.75
N ILE A 10 -35.18 13.87 -51.45
CA ILE A 10 -34.11 13.06 -50.85
C ILE A 10 -32.92 14.00 -50.59
N VAL A 11 -32.55 14.12 -49.31
CA VAL A 11 -31.34 14.82 -48.87
C VAL A 11 -30.34 13.74 -48.47
N VAL A 12 -29.20 13.71 -49.16
CA VAL A 12 -28.06 12.85 -48.81
C VAL A 12 -27.10 13.72 -48.03
N GLU A 13 -26.86 13.34 -46.78
CA GLU A 13 -25.85 13.94 -45.91
C GLU A 13 -24.77 12.88 -45.69
N GLU A 14 -23.58 13.13 -46.23
CA GLU A 14 -22.40 12.29 -45.95
C GLU A 14 -21.77 12.77 -44.65
N GLU A 15 -22.11 12.10 -43.55
CA GLU A 15 -21.32 12.19 -42.33
C GLU A 15 -20.04 11.35 -42.49
N GLU A 16 -18.90 11.90 -42.09
CA GLU A 16 -17.67 11.12 -41.99
C GLU A 16 -17.92 9.96 -41.01
N PRO A 17 -17.65 8.70 -41.39
CA PRO A 17 -17.88 7.58 -40.49
C PRO A 17 -17.00 7.75 -39.26
N GLN A 18 -17.61 8.00 -38.10
CA GLN A 18 -16.94 7.84 -36.82
C GLN A 18 -16.69 6.35 -36.59
N VAL A 19 -15.63 5.84 -37.20
CA VAL A 19 -15.14 4.49 -36.90
C VAL A 19 -14.53 4.56 -35.51
N ARG A 20 -15.28 4.12 -34.50
CA ARG A 20 -14.69 3.74 -33.21
C ARG A 20 -13.73 2.59 -33.49
N GLY A 21 -12.45 2.91 -33.65
CA GLY A 21 -11.40 1.89 -33.67
C GLY A 21 -11.50 1.09 -32.38
N ILE A 22 -11.57 -0.23 -32.48
CA ILE A 22 -11.51 -1.10 -31.31
C ILE A 22 -10.04 -1.10 -30.88
N PRO A 23 -9.70 -0.55 -29.70
CA PRO A 23 -8.32 -0.55 -29.24
C PRO A 23 -7.85 -1.99 -29.04
N SER A 24 -6.63 -2.30 -29.50
CA SER A 24 -6.01 -3.59 -29.22
C SER A 24 -5.69 -3.66 -27.73
N ALA A 25 -6.26 -4.63 -27.03
CA ALA A 25 -5.90 -4.92 -25.64
C ALA A 25 -4.66 -5.82 -25.60
N PRO A 26 -3.75 -5.64 -24.63
CA PRO A 26 -2.66 -6.57 -24.41
C PRO A 26 -3.22 -7.95 -24.07
N THR A 27 -2.78 -8.99 -24.80
CA THR A 27 -3.29 -10.37 -24.65
C THR A 27 -2.50 -11.19 -23.63
N SER A 28 -1.37 -10.66 -23.15
CA SER A 28 -0.53 -11.26 -22.10
C SER A 28 -0.37 -10.29 -20.94
N VAL A 29 -1.38 -10.22 -20.09
CA VAL A 29 -1.32 -9.56 -18.78
C VAL A 29 -1.67 -10.59 -17.72
N ALA A 30 -0.77 -10.80 -16.76
CA ALA A 30 -0.98 -11.66 -15.60
C ALA A 30 -0.92 -10.81 -14.32
N GLY A 31 -1.67 -11.24 -13.30
CA GLY A 31 -1.55 -10.74 -11.94
C GLY A 31 -1.11 -11.87 -11.02
N ALA A 32 -0.14 -11.60 -10.14
CA ALA A 32 0.36 -12.53 -9.15
C ALA A 32 0.41 -11.87 -7.77
N VAL A 33 0.07 -12.63 -6.74
CA VAL A 33 0.16 -12.21 -5.34
C VAL A 33 0.92 -13.28 -4.57
N GLY A 34 1.85 -12.85 -3.73
CA GLY A 34 2.67 -13.76 -2.94
C GLY A 34 3.59 -13.03 -1.98
N LEU A 35 4.38 -13.78 -1.23
CA LEU A 35 5.42 -13.21 -0.40
C LEU A 35 6.66 -12.93 -1.28
N ALA A 36 7.43 -11.93 -0.89
CA ALA A 36 8.68 -11.56 -1.56
C ALA A 36 9.70 -11.07 -0.52
N GLU A 37 10.98 -11.15 -0.85
CA GLU A 37 12.07 -10.74 0.07
C GLU A 37 12.00 -9.25 0.40
N ARG A 38 11.67 -8.42 -0.59
CA ARG A 38 11.62 -6.96 -0.47
C ARG A 38 10.56 -6.34 -1.37
N GLY A 39 10.53 -5.01 -1.42
CA GLY A 39 9.63 -4.23 -2.24
C GLY A 39 8.35 -3.79 -1.53
N PRO A 40 7.53 -2.95 -2.20
CA PRO A 40 6.31 -2.40 -1.64
C PRO A 40 5.29 -3.47 -1.23
N ILE A 41 4.84 -3.44 0.01
CA ILE A 41 3.83 -4.37 0.53
C ILE A 41 2.43 -3.88 0.20
N GLY A 42 1.58 -4.80 -0.20
CA GLY A 42 0.22 -4.55 -0.58
C GLY A 42 0.09 -3.79 -1.87
N GLN A 43 1.16 -3.27 -2.50
CA GLN A 43 1.12 -2.46 -3.73
C GLN A 43 1.33 -3.26 -5.00
N ALA A 44 0.52 -2.98 -6.02
CA ALA A 44 0.64 -3.60 -7.33
C ALA A 44 1.69 -2.88 -8.17
N VAL A 45 2.78 -3.56 -8.49
CA VAL A 45 3.86 -3.07 -9.35
C VAL A 45 3.85 -3.85 -10.65
N LEU A 46 3.95 -3.14 -11.78
CA LEU A 46 4.09 -3.77 -13.09
C LEU A 46 5.55 -4.13 -13.30
N CYS A 47 5.80 -5.41 -13.57
CA CYS A 47 7.09 -5.91 -14.05
C CYS A 47 6.94 -6.37 -15.50
N THR A 48 7.85 -5.92 -16.36
CA THR A 48 7.92 -6.28 -17.79
C THR A 48 9.01 -7.30 -18.09
N SER A 49 9.85 -7.61 -17.10
CA SER A 49 10.88 -8.65 -17.16
C SER A 49 11.14 -9.28 -15.79
N PHE A 50 11.79 -10.45 -15.76
CA PHE A 50 12.22 -11.07 -14.50
C PHE A 50 13.36 -10.29 -13.81
N GLU A 51 14.16 -9.54 -14.56
CA GLU A 51 15.18 -8.65 -13.98
C GLU A 51 14.53 -7.48 -13.23
N GLU A 52 13.49 -6.88 -13.81
CA GLU A 52 12.69 -5.84 -13.15
C GLU A 52 11.98 -6.39 -11.90
N TYR A 53 11.44 -7.61 -11.98
CA TYR A 53 10.91 -8.30 -10.79
C TYR A 53 11.95 -8.43 -9.68
N GLN A 54 13.16 -8.93 -9.98
CA GLN A 54 14.21 -9.09 -8.97
C GLN A 54 14.72 -7.75 -8.41
N ALA A 55 14.78 -6.72 -9.26
CA ALA A 55 15.14 -5.38 -8.85
C ALA A 55 14.15 -4.79 -7.83
N THR A 56 12.85 -5.08 -7.97
CA THR A 56 11.82 -4.57 -7.04
C THR A 56 11.56 -5.49 -5.85
N PHE A 57 11.38 -6.80 -6.08
CA PHE A 57 10.87 -7.75 -5.09
C PHE A 57 11.94 -8.67 -4.50
N GLY A 58 13.15 -8.64 -5.04
CA GLY A 58 14.24 -9.51 -4.62
C GLY A 58 14.22 -10.88 -5.31
N GLY A 59 14.99 -11.80 -4.75
CA GLY A 59 15.21 -13.13 -5.32
C GLY A 59 14.22 -14.18 -4.82
N PHE A 60 14.73 -15.41 -4.74
CA PHE A 60 13.98 -16.57 -4.30
C PHE A 60 13.94 -16.63 -2.77
N THR A 61 12.74 -16.70 -2.20
CA THR A 61 12.53 -16.92 -0.77
C THR A 61 12.03 -18.34 -0.51
N PRO A 62 12.45 -19.02 0.57
CA PRO A 62 11.91 -20.33 0.95
C PRO A 62 10.42 -20.30 1.28
N ASP A 63 9.87 -19.13 1.62
CA ASP A 63 8.47 -19.00 2.06
C ASP A 63 7.49 -18.77 0.90
N SER A 64 7.96 -18.63 -0.34
CA SER A 64 7.07 -18.39 -1.49
C SER A 64 7.63 -18.80 -2.86
N ASP A 65 6.74 -19.38 -3.67
CA ASP A 65 7.00 -19.69 -5.08
C ASP A 65 6.81 -18.48 -6.02
N LEU A 66 6.54 -17.27 -5.51
CA LEU A 66 6.24 -16.10 -6.34
C LEU A 66 7.37 -15.78 -7.34
N ALA A 67 8.63 -15.84 -6.91
CA ALA A 67 9.78 -15.60 -7.76
C ALA A 67 9.94 -16.70 -8.84
N LEU A 68 9.71 -17.97 -8.48
CA LEU A 68 9.71 -19.08 -9.43
C LEU A 68 8.59 -18.94 -10.47
N ALA A 69 7.41 -18.53 -10.04
CA ALA A 69 6.26 -18.29 -10.91
C ALA A 69 6.49 -17.11 -11.86
N ALA A 70 7.10 -16.02 -11.38
CA ALA A 70 7.47 -14.87 -12.20
C ALA A 70 8.52 -15.24 -13.25
N MET A 71 9.58 -15.95 -12.85
CA MET A 71 10.60 -16.47 -13.77
C MET A 71 9.97 -17.32 -14.86
N GLY A 72 9.17 -18.33 -14.48
CA GLY A 72 8.47 -19.19 -15.42
C GLY A 72 7.52 -18.43 -16.34
N PHE A 73 6.83 -17.39 -15.86
CA PHE A 73 5.97 -16.57 -16.71
C PHE A 73 6.75 -15.87 -17.83
N PHE A 74 7.86 -15.21 -17.50
CA PHE A 74 8.68 -14.50 -18.49
C PHE A 74 9.43 -15.46 -19.43
N GLU A 75 9.96 -16.57 -18.93
CA GLU A 75 10.61 -17.60 -19.75
C GLU A 75 9.64 -18.25 -20.75
N ASN A 76 8.35 -18.35 -20.41
CA ASN A 76 7.32 -18.85 -21.31
C ASN A 76 6.74 -17.79 -22.26
N GLY A 77 7.36 -16.60 -22.35
CA GLY A 77 6.98 -15.53 -23.28
C GLY A 77 5.91 -14.57 -22.78
N GLY A 78 5.64 -14.54 -21.47
CA GLY A 78 4.81 -13.51 -20.85
C GLY A 78 5.48 -12.12 -20.91
N SER A 79 4.69 -11.05 -21.05
CA SER A 79 5.22 -9.69 -21.23
C SER A 79 4.84 -8.67 -20.15
N ASN A 80 3.67 -8.79 -19.51
CA ASN A 80 3.23 -7.88 -18.45
C ASN A 80 2.77 -8.67 -17.23
N LEU A 81 3.49 -8.54 -16.12
CA LEU A 81 3.17 -9.18 -14.85
C LEU A 81 2.94 -8.10 -13.78
N TRP A 82 1.71 -8.00 -13.28
CA TRP A 82 1.42 -7.23 -12.08
C TRP A 82 1.69 -8.08 -10.84
N VAL A 83 2.56 -7.61 -9.97
CA VAL A 83 2.92 -8.31 -8.74
C VAL A 83 2.46 -7.49 -7.54
N VAL A 84 1.80 -8.16 -6.60
CA VAL A 84 1.50 -7.63 -5.27
C VAL A 84 2.22 -8.48 -4.25
N ARG A 85 3.19 -7.89 -3.56
CA ARG A 85 3.77 -8.51 -2.37
C ARG A 85 2.75 -8.43 -1.23
N THR A 86 2.56 -9.53 -0.50
CA THR A 86 1.73 -9.57 0.70
C THR A 86 2.56 -9.91 1.94
N ALA A 87 1.97 -9.68 3.11
CA ALA A 87 2.42 -10.08 4.43
C ALA A 87 1.17 -10.31 5.30
N HIS A 88 1.32 -10.74 6.54
CA HIS A 88 0.18 -10.81 7.44
C HIS A 88 -0.30 -9.41 7.79
N TYR A 89 -1.61 -9.18 7.68
CA TYR A 89 -2.30 -7.98 8.11
C TYR A 89 -3.06 -8.23 9.41
N GLU A 90 -2.93 -7.32 10.38
CA GLU A 90 -3.83 -7.36 11.56
C GLU A 90 -5.29 -7.15 11.14
N ASP A 91 -5.52 -6.38 10.07
CA ASP A 91 -6.79 -6.20 9.40
C ASP A 91 -6.61 -6.03 7.87
N ALA A 92 -7.00 -7.04 7.09
CA ALA A 92 -6.88 -7.03 5.63
C ALA A 92 -7.68 -5.92 4.92
N SER A 93 -8.60 -5.23 5.63
CA SER A 93 -9.29 -4.01 5.17
C SER A 93 -8.44 -2.75 5.24
N ILE A 94 -7.31 -2.81 5.95
CA ILE A 94 -6.36 -1.72 6.14
C ILE A 94 -5.02 -2.17 5.53
N PRO A 95 -4.71 -1.78 4.28
CA PRO A 95 -3.48 -2.18 3.57
C PRO A 95 -2.17 -1.86 4.28
N GLU A 96 -2.23 -1.05 5.32
CA GLU A 96 -1.08 -0.62 6.08
C GLU A 96 -0.95 -1.34 7.43
N SER A 97 -1.93 -2.16 7.81
CA SER A 97 -1.87 -3.00 9.02
C SER A 97 -0.94 -4.21 8.87
N HIS A 98 -0.08 -4.21 7.85
CA HIS A 98 0.85 -5.31 7.64
C HIS A 98 1.86 -5.36 8.80
N THR A 99 2.19 -6.57 9.22
CA THR A 99 3.09 -6.80 10.36
C THR A 99 4.57 -6.85 9.98
N ALA A 100 4.89 -6.73 8.69
CA ALA A 100 6.27 -6.69 8.22
C ALA A 100 6.98 -5.41 8.68
N THR A 101 8.22 -5.56 9.16
CA THR A 101 9.00 -4.46 9.72
C THR A 101 10.25 -4.16 8.90
N ARG A 102 10.61 -2.88 8.88
CA ARG A 102 11.88 -2.41 8.33
C ARG A 102 12.99 -2.61 9.35
N ALA A 103 14.18 -2.94 8.85
CA ALA A 103 15.38 -2.90 9.68
C ALA A 103 15.89 -1.47 9.79
N ALA A 104 16.48 -1.10 10.92
CA ALA A 104 17.06 0.21 11.12
C ALA A 104 18.40 0.14 11.87
N ALA A 105 19.18 1.21 11.76
CA ALA A 105 20.44 1.42 12.46
C ALA A 105 20.63 2.92 12.70
N ALA A 106 21.43 3.27 13.69
CA ALA A 106 21.87 4.64 13.93
C ALA A 106 23.37 4.72 13.72
N LEU A 107 23.81 5.75 13.01
CA LEU A 107 25.20 6.19 13.01
C LEU A 107 25.36 7.19 14.15
N THR A 108 26.25 6.87 15.07
CA THR A 108 26.40 7.61 16.31
C THR A 108 27.71 8.39 16.38
N THR A 109 27.78 9.32 17.31
CA THR A 109 29.06 9.82 17.82
C THR A 109 29.04 9.82 19.34
N GLY A 110 30.18 9.50 19.94
CA GLY A 110 30.28 9.27 21.38
C GLY A 110 30.67 10.49 22.20
N GLY A 111 30.35 10.43 23.50
CA GLY A 111 30.94 11.31 24.53
C GLY A 111 30.39 12.73 24.60
N GLY A 112 29.39 13.08 23.79
CA GLY A 112 28.73 14.38 23.78
C GLY A 112 27.49 14.44 24.68
N PRO A 113 26.99 15.64 25.03
CA PRO A 113 25.69 15.78 25.67
C PRO A 113 24.58 15.22 24.79
N THR A 114 23.59 14.55 25.38
CA THR A 114 22.51 13.85 24.65
C THR A 114 21.21 14.65 24.61
N PRO A 115 20.35 14.48 23.60
CA PRO A 115 19.02 15.06 23.59
C PRO A 115 18.07 14.36 24.56
N ALA A 116 16.96 15.01 24.92
CA ALA A 116 15.83 14.32 25.51
C ALA A 116 15.07 13.56 24.40
N VAL A 117 14.72 12.30 24.66
CA VAL A 117 14.10 11.42 23.65
C VAL A 117 12.85 10.76 24.22
N VAL A 118 11.71 10.97 23.57
CA VAL A 118 10.47 10.23 23.83
C VAL A 118 10.35 9.15 22.77
N ARG A 119 10.38 7.88 23.17
CA ARG A 119 10.32 6.72 22.26
C ARG A 119 8.92 6.14 22.25
N GLY A 120 8.33 6.07 21.06
CA GLY A 120 7.07 5.40 20.82
C GLY A 120 7.22 3.88 20.79
N THR A 121 6.12 3.20 21.06
CA THR A 121 5.99 1.73 20.96
C THR A 121 5.31 1.27 19.68
N MET A 122 4.60 2.17 19.01
CA MET A 122 3.87 1.90 17.77
C MET A 122 4.72 2.26 16.54
N ARG A 123 4.49 1.53 15.45
CA ARG A 123 5.14 1.76 14.15
C ARG A 123 4.17 2.43 13.19
N PRO A 124 4.66 3.27 12.25
CA PRO A 124 3.82 3.83 11.22
C PRO A 124 3.29 2.73 10.26
N PRO A 125 2.14 2.98 9.62
CA PRO A 125 1.34 4.19 9.81
C PRO A 125 0.39 4.09 11.01
N PHE A 126 -0.04 5.25 11.49
CA PHE A 126 -0.85 5.39 12.70
C PHE A 126 -2.32 5.62 12.37
N THR A 127 -3.22 5.06 13.18
CA THR A 127 -4.64 5.40 13.14
C THR A 127 -4.94 6.47 14.19
N LEU A 128 -5.46 7.60 13.73
CA LEU A 128 -5.90 8.75 14.53
C LEU A 128 -7.35 9.11 14.17
N ALA A 129 -7.97 9.94 15.00
CA ALA A 129 -9.27 10.53 14.72
C ALA A 129 -9.14 12.02 14.37
N ASP A 130 -10.13 12.55 13.65
CA ASP A 130 -10.15 13.95 13.26
C ASP A 130 -10.14 14.87 14.49
N GLY A 131 -9.25 15.84 14.48
CA GLY A 131 -9.10 16.83 15.54
C GLY A 131 -8.26 16.37 16.74
N GLN A 132 -7.76 15.13 16.75
CA GLN A 132 -6.83 14.68 17.79
C GLN A 132 -5.56 15.53 17.82
N ARG A 133 -5.02 15.73 19.01
CA ARG A 133 -3.92 16.66 19.29
C ARG A 133 -2.77 15.96 19.99
N LEU A 134 -1.57 16.28 19.52
CA LEU A 134 -0.31 15.96 20.18
C LEU A 134 0.26 17.25 20.77
N GLY A 135 0.15 17.42 22.08
CA GLY A 135 0.80 18.52 22.78
C GLY A 135 2.25 18.18 23.07
N VAL A 136 3.20 19.01 22.62
CA VAL A 136 4.63 18.81 22.85
C VAL A 136 5.21 20.00 23.60
N SER A 137 5.83 19.74 24.74
CA SER A 137 6.57 20.73 25.53
C SER A 137 8.08 20.44 25.44
N VAL A 138 8.86 21.48 25.17
CA VAL A 138 10.32 21.41 25.00
C VAL A 138 10.99 22.32 26.00
N ASN A 139 11.96 21.82 26.74
CA ASN A 139 12.76 22.62 27.68
C ASN A 139 11.92 23.41 28.70
N GLY A 140 10.80 22.83 29.14
CA GLY A 140 9.86 23.46 30.07
C GLY A 140 8.96 24.54 29.46
N SER A 141 8.92 24.69 28.13
CA SER A 141 7.99 25.58 27.44
C SER A 141 6.54 25.16 27.64
N GLU A 142 5.60 26.07 27.38
CA GLU A 142 4.21 25.67 27.20
C GLU A 142 4.10 24.65 26.06
N ALA A 143 3.17 23.70 26.20
CA ALA A 143 2.95 22.68 25.19
C ALA A 143 2.31 23.31 23.94
N VAL A 144 2.85 22.95 22.77
CA VAL A 144 2.28 23.32 21.48
C VAL A 144 1.46 22.16 20.97
N ASP A 145 0.17 22.40 20.70
CA ASP A 145 -0.74 21.41 20.14
C ASP A 145 -0.51 21.25 18.63
N VAL A 146 -0.11 20.06 18.22
CA VAL A 146 -0.11 19.62 16.82
C VAL A 146 -1.41 18.86 16.56
N VAL A 147 -2.29 19.43 15.74
CA VAL A 147 -3.61 18.84 15.44
C VAL A 147 -3.51 17.97 14.19
N PHE A 148 -4.03 16.74 14.25
CA PHE A 148 -4.23 15.88 13.08
C PHE A 148 -5.67 16.03 12.62
N SER A 149 -5.87 16.44 11.37
CA SER A 149 -7.20 16.67 10.80
C SER A 149 -7.37 16.04 9.43
N GLY A 150 -8.59 15.55 9.20
CA GLY A 150 -8.96 14.84 8.00
C GLY A 150 -10.47 14.79 7.86
N VAL A 151 -10.99 15.30 6.74
CA VAL A 151 -12.40 15.26 6.40
C VAL A 151 -12.57 14.39 5.17
N ALA A 152 -13.53 13.47 5.20
CA ALA A 152 -13.85 12.63 4.07
C ALA A 152 -14.45 13.44 2.91
N ALA A 153 -14.15 13.03 1.67
CA ALA A 153 -14.91 13.45 0.52
C ALA A 153 -16.37 13.02 0.72
N SER A 154 -17.30 13.95 0.54
CA SER A 154 -18.72 13.67 0.68
C SER A 154 -19.54 14.49 -0.29
N VAL A 155 -20.72 13.99 -0.63
CA VAL A 155 -21.66 14.65 -1.52
C VAL A 155 -23.07 14.48 -0.98
N SER A 156 -23.84 15.57 -0.96
CA SER A 156 -25.25 15.57 -0.55
C SER A 156 -26.15 15.68 -1.78
N ALA A 157 -27.28 14.98 -1.73
CA ALA A 157 -28.33 15.12 -2.73
C ALA A 157 -28.86 16.56 -2.71
N GLY A 158 -29.07 17.14 -3.89
CA GLY A 158 -29.67 18.47 -4.01
C GLY A 158 -31.17 18.50 -3.69
N ARG A 159 -31.78 17.33 -3.49
CA ARG A 159 -33.20 17.17 -3.17
C ARG A 159 -33.39 16.27 -1.95
N PRO A 160 -34.25 16.63 -0.98
CA PRO A 160 -34.66 15.73 0.08
C PRO A 160 -35.55 14.61 -0.50
N GLY A 161 -35.57 13.45 0.18
CA GLY A 161 -36.49 12.37 -0.17
C GLY A 161 -37.97 12.73 0.11
N PRO A 162 -38.94 11.95 -0.39
CA PRO A 162 -38.76 10.69 -1.13
C PRO A 162 -38.33 10.89 -2.59
N TYR A 163 -37.78 9.83 -3.17
CA TYR A 163 -37.26 9.78 -4.54
C TYR A 163 -38.14 8.87 -5.40
N ALA A 164 -38.47 9.32 -6.61
CA ALA A 164 -39.19 8.49 -7.58
C ALA A 164 -38.20 7.64 -8.37
N LEU A 165 -38.08 6.36 -8.01
CA LEU A 165 -37.20 5.39 -8.66
C LEU A 165 -38.00 4.37 -9.48
N THR A 166 -37.33 3.69 -10.39
CA THR A 166 -37.88 2.56 -11.17
C THR A 166 -36.93 1.37 -11.06
N ALA A 167 -37.50 0.17 -10.93
CA ALA A 167 -36.71 -1.06 -10.82
C ALA A 167 -35.74 -1.22 -11.99
N GLY A 168 -34.48 -1.55 -11.68
CA GLY A 168 -33.40 -1.68 -12.66
C GLY A 168 -32.62 -0.40 -12.94
N GLN A 169 -33.02 0.75 -12.39
CA GLN A 169 -32.14 1.90 -12.26
C GLN A 169 -30.96 1.55 -11.34
N ALA A 170 -29.82 2.20 -11.57
CA ALA A 170 -28.65 2.05 -10.71
C ALA A 170 -28.01 3.41 -10.47
N LEU A 171 -27.34 3.56 -9.32
CA LEU A 171 -26.50 4.71 -9.02
C LEU A 171 -25.03 4.32 -9.17
N ARG A 172 -24.28 5.01 -10.04
CA ARG A 172 -22.83 4.92 -10.06
C ARG A 172 -22.22 5.72 -8.93
N VAL A 173 -21.38 5.04 -8.16
CA VAL A 173 -20.52 5.66 -7.16
C VAL A 173 -19.09 5.18 -7.37
N ARG A 174 -18.14 6.10 -7.30
CA ARG A 174 -16.71 5.81 -7.25
C ARG A 174 -16.13 6.44 -6.01
N VAL A 175 -15.53 5.62 -5.16
CA VAL A 175 -14.89 6.05 -3.92
C VAL A 175 -13.38 5.89 -4.04
N ASP A 176 -12.64 6.93 -3.66
CA ASP A 176 -11.18 7.00 -3.66
C ASP A 176 -10.56 6.56 -5.01
N ALA A 177 -9.53 5.70 -4.97
CA ALA A 177 -8.94 5.08 -6.15
C ALA A 177 -9.73 3.84 -6.65
N GLY A 178 -10.96 3.66 -6.16
CA GLY A 178 -11.85 2.57 -6.53
C GLY A 178 -12.37 2.66 -7.96
N ARG A 179 -12.99 1.57 -8.41
CA ARG A 179 -13.70 1.55 -9.70
C ARG A 179 -15.11 2.07 -9.50
N ASP A 180 -15.75 2.38 -10.62
CA ASP A 180 -17.17 2.68 -10.65
C ASP A 180 -17.96 1.45 -10.18
N VAL A 181 -18.76 1.63 -9.13
CA VAL A 181 -19.71 0.65 -8.63
C VAL A 181 -21.11 1.11 -9.03
N PHE A 182 -21.87 0.25 -9.71
CA PHE A 182 -23.25 0.51 -10.08
C PHE A 182 -24.16 -0.22 -9.10
N ILE A 183 -24.82 0.53 -8.22
CA ILE A 183 -25.67 -0.03 -7.19
C ILE A 183 -27.11 -0.07 -7.71
N PRO A 184 -27.68 -1.25 -8.02
CA PRO A 184 -29.02 -1.35 -8.57
C PRO A 184 -30.08 -1.12 -7.50
N PHE A 185 -31.20 -0.53 -7.90
CA PHE A 185 -32.42 -0.42 -7.11
C PHE A 185 -33.42 -1.48 -7.58
N ALA A 186 -33.72 -2.46 -6.72
CA ALA A 186 -34.72 -3.48 -6.98
C ALA A 186 -36.04 -3.12 -6.27
N GLU A 187 -37.17 -3.57 -6.84
CA GLU A 187 -38.50 -3.30 -6.27
C GLU A 187 -38.64 -3.82 -4.83
N GLY A 188 -37.99 -4.95 -4.50
CA GLY A 188 -38.01 -5.54 -3.16
C GLY A 188 -37.15 -4.82 -2.12
N ASP A 189 -36.38 -3.81 -2.52
CA ASP A 189 -35.56 -3.02 -1.60
C ASP A 189 -36.35 -1.89 -0.90
N PHE A 190 -37.57 -1.60 -1.36
CA PHE A 190 -38.39 -0.46 -0.94
C PHE A 190 -39.83 -0.90 -0.62
N ASP A 191 -40.48 -0.20 0.31
CA ASP A 191 -41.92 -0.37 0.53
C ASP A 191 -42.74 0.14 -0.68
N ASP A 192 -42.33 1.26 -1.27
CA ASP A 192 -42.79 1.78 -2.56
C ASP A 192 -41.63 2.45 -3.30
N ILE A 193 -41.12 1.81 -4.35
CA ILE A 193 -39.98 2.32 -5.13
C ILE A 193 -40.25 3.68 -5.81
N ALA A 194 -41.51 4.01 -6.09
CA ALA A 194 -41.87 5.31 -6.65
C ALA A 194 -41.92 6.42 -5.59
N GLN A 195 -41.84 6.07 -4.30
CA GLN A 195 -41.77 6.95 -3.14
C GLN A 195 -40.63 6.55 -2.19
N ALA A 196 -39.50 6.08 -2.74
CA ALA A 196 -38.37 5.58 -1.97
C ALA A 196 -37.85 6.65 -0.99
N THR A 197 -37.89 6.36 0.30
CA THR A 197 -37.40 7.28 1.33
C THR A 197 -35.87 7.39 1.26
N ALA A 198 -35.33 8.51 1.75
CA ALA A 198 -33.87 8.68 1.82
C ALA A 198 -33.21 7.59 2.67
N GLN A 199 -33.89 7.10 3.71
CA GLN A 199 -33.42 6.02 4.57
C GLN A 199 -33.36 4.67 3.85
N GLU A 200 -34.37 4.31 3.07
CA GLU A 200 -34.34 3.08 2.27
C GLU A 200 -33.23 3.15 1.22
N VAL A 201 -33.10 4.28 0.51
CA VAL A 201 -32.01 4.46 -0.47
C VAL A 201 -30.66 4.36 0.22
N ALA A 202 -30.46 4.98 1.39
CA ALA A 202 -29.22 4.87 2.14
C ALA A 202 -28.93 3.42 2.55
N ALA A 203 -29.94 2.63 2.91
CA ALA A 203 -29.76 1.21 3.23
C ALA A 203 -29.30 0.40 2.00
N VAL A 204 -29.92 0.61 0.84
CA VAL A 204 -29.50 -0.04 -0.42
C VAL A 204 -28.07 0.36 -0.80
N LEU A 205 -27.75 1.64 -0.70
CA LEU A 205 -26.40 2.12 -0.97
C LEU A 205 -25.39 1.51 0.00
N ASN A 206 -25.66 1.47 1.31
CA ASN A 206 -24.76 0.84 2.27
C ASN A 206 -24.60 -0.67 2.06
N ALA A 207 -25.56 -1.35 1.43
CA ALA A 207 -25.44 -2.76 1.07
C ALA A 207 -24.54 -2.99 -0.16
N GLY A 208 -24.44 -2.01 -1.07
CA GLY A 208 -23.66 -2.11 -2.31
C GLY A 208 -22.38 -1.27 -2.36
N LEU A 209 -22.21 -0.30 -1.46
CA LEU A 209 -21.04 0.56 -1.37
C LEU A 209 -19.86 -0.17 -0.75
N VAL A 210 -18.68 0.07 -1.31
CA VAL A 210 -17.42 -0.41 -0.76
C VAL A 210 -16.52 0.79 -0.53
N GLY A 211 -16.00 0.92 0.70
CA GLY A 211 -15.10 2.03 1.09
C GLY A 211 -15.81 3.36 1.34
N GLY A 212 -17.14 3.37 1.40
CA GLY A 212 -17.92 4.56 1.72
C GLY A 212 -19.26 4.20 2.36
N ARG A 213 -19.94 5.23 2.84
CA ARG A 213 -21.22 5.12 3.56
C ARG A 213 -22.24 6.14 3.06
N ALA A 214 -23.49 5.73 3.06
CA ALA A 214 -24.65 6.59 2.87
C ALA A 214 -25.30 6.92 4.20
N LEU A 215 -25.60 8.20 4.41
CA LEU A 215 -26.17 8.78 5.61
C LEU A 215 -27.40 9.61 5.22
N VAL A 216 -28.29 9.86 6.17
CA VAL A 216 -29.43 10.76 5.96
C VAL A 216 -29.42 11.81 7.07
N GLU A 217 -29.29 13.07 6.68
CA GLU A 217 -29.34 14.22 7.59
C GLU A 217 -30.48 15.13 7.11
N ASP A 218 -31.43 15.45 8.01
CA ASP A 218 -32.60 16.29 7.71
C ASP A 218 -33.40 15.85 6.46
N GLY A 219 -33.49 14.54 6.22
CA GLY A 219 -34.17 13.95 5.06
C GLY A 219 -33.40 14.03 3.74
N VAL A 220 -32.16 14.54 3.77
CA VAL A 220 -31.27 14.62 2.63
C VAL A 220 -30.28 13.46 2.67
N LEU A 221 -30.23 12.72 1.57
CA LEU A 221 -29.24 11.66 1.37
C LEU A 221 -27.84 12.27 1.19
N ARG A 222 -26.86 11.73 1.91
CA ARG A 222 -25.44 12.10 1.81
C ARG A 222 -24.61 10.84 1.65
N ILE A 223 -23.67 10.84 0.71
CA ILE A 223 -22.69 9.77 0.51
C ILE A 223 -21.32 10.31 0.91
N ALA A 224 -20.54 9.54 1.66
CA ALA A 224 -19.21 9.91 2.10
C ALA A 224 -18.24 8.73 1.93
N SER A 225 -16.97 9.03 1.62
CA SER A 225 -15.89 8.06 1.73
C SER A 225 -15.64 7.69 3.19
N ASP A 226 -15.18 6.46 3.44
CA ASP A 226 -14.67 6.06 4.76
C ASP A 226 -13.26 6.56 5.01
N THR A 227 -12.51 6.87 3.94
CA THR A 227 -11.21 7.55 4.02
C THR A 227 -11.43 9.01 4.43
N GLN A 228 -10.79 9.42 5.52
CA GLN A 228 -10.79 10.80 6.00
C GLN A 228 -9.41 11.42 5.79
N GLY A 229 -9.32 12.51 5.03
CA GLY A 229 -8.06 13.18 4.74
C GLY A 229 -7.92 13.61 3.27
N ALA A 230 -6.76 14.17 2.95
CA ALA A 230 -6.46 14.76 1.65
C ALA A 230 -6.39 13.74 0.49
N ALA A 231 -6.32 12.43 0.76
CA ALA A 231 -6.38 11.37 -0.25
C ALA A 231 -7.82 10.96 -0.61
N SER A 232 -8.81 11.34 0.21
CA SER A 232 -10.20 10.94 0.03
C SER A 232 -10.80 11.54 -1.26
N ARG A 233 -11.45 10.71 -2.08
CA ARG A 233 -12.17 11.13 -3.30
C ARG A 233 -13.54 10.50 -3.33
N LEU A 234 -14.53 11.20 -3.89
CA LEU A 234 -15.86 10.64 -4.09
C LEU A 234 -16.47 11.22 -5.36
N GLU A 235 -16.94 10.37 -6.25
CA GLU A 235 -17.69 10.80 -7.42
C GLU A 235 -18.99 10.01 -7.49
N VAL A 236 -20.11 10.73 -7.55
CA VAL A 236 -21.44 10.18 -7.77
C VAL A 236 -21.93 10.79 -9.06
N GLY A 237 -22.19 9.95 -10.06
CA GLY A 237 -22.52 10.38 -11.40
C GLY A 237 -23.64 9.55 -11.98
N ASP A 238 -24.01 9.86 -13.23
CA ASP A 238 -25.07 9.26 -14.06
C ASP A 238 -26.32 10.14 -14.19
N GLU A 239 -27.20 9.77 -15.12
CA GLU A 239 -28.51 10.38 -15.31
C GLU A 239 -29.35 10.30 -14.02
N VAL A 240 -29.35 9.14 -13.34
CA VAL A 240 -30.07 8.94 -12.08
C VAL A 240 -29.55 9.88 -10.98
N ALA A 241 -28.22 10.05 -10.85
CA ALA A 241 -27.61 10.92 -9.85
C ALA A 241 -28.05 12.40 -10.01
N GLY A 242 -28.08 12.89 -11.25
CA GLY A 242 -28.47 14.27 -11.55
C GLY A 242 -29.98 14.49 -11.50
N ASP A 243 -30.75 13.62 -12.16
CA ASP A 243 -32.17 13.86 -12.42
C ASP A 243 -33.06 13.50 -11.23
N VAL A 244 -32.75 12.41 -10.55
CA VAL A 244 -33.53 11.93 -9.40
C VAL A 244 -33.06 12.60 -8.11
N PHE A 245 -31.76 12.45 -7.80
CA PHE A 245 -31.21 12.89 -6.52
C PHE A 245 -30.73 14.35 -6.52
N GLY A 246 -30.33 14.88 -7.69
CA GLY A 246 -29.74 16.20 -7.79
C GLY A 246 -28.35 16.30 -7.18
N PHE A 247 -27.56 15.22 -7.20
CA PHE A 247 -26.17 15.30 -6.78
C PHE A 247 -25.39 16.28 -7.68
N PRO A 248 -24.49 17.11 -7.10
CA PRO A 248 -23.61 17.94 -7.90
C PRO A 248 -22.69 17.07 -8.76
N GLY A 249 -22.48 17.47 -10.01
CA GLY A 249 -21.59 16.75 -10.92
C GLY A 249 -20.12 16.91 -10.56
N GLY A 250 -19.33 15.89 -10.89
CA GLY A 250 -17.87 15.90 -10.76
C GLY A 250 -17.34 15.39 -9.41
N PRO A 251 -16.03 15.14 -9.32
CA PRO A 251 -15.40 14.54 -8.16
C PRO A 251 -15.33 15.50 -6.97
N GLN A 252 -15.72 15.00 -5.80
CA GLN A 252 -15.50 15.62 -4.50
C GLN A 252 -14.18 15.14 -3.91
N VAL A 253 -13.53 16.02 -3.16
CA VAL A 253 -12.21 15.80 -2.57
C VAL A 253 -12.29 16.06 -1.07
N GLY A 254 -11.76 15.13 -0.28
CA GLY A 254 -11.58 15.35 1.15
C GLY A 254 -10.53 16.39 1.44
N SER A 255 -10.47 16.86 2.68
CA SER A 255 -9.51 17.85 3.13
C SER A 255 -8.80 17.38 4.39
N GLY A 256 -7.81 18.14 4.87
CA GLY A 256 -7.05 17.80 6.06
C GLY A 256 -5.56 18.09 5.87
N ASN A 257 -4.80 17.86 6.93
CA ASN A 257 -3.35 17.99 6.94
C ASN A 257 -2.60 16.64 6.88
N VAL A 258 -3.34 15.54 6.81
CA VAL A 258 -2.85 14.19 6.52
C VAL A 258 -3.60 13.60 5.32
N GLN A 259 -2.98 12.62 4.64
CA GLN A 259 -3.55 11.90 3.51
C GLN A 259 -4.71 11.02 3.97
N SER A 260 -4.52 10.25 5.04
CA SER A 260 -5.53 9.39 5.64
C SER A 260 -5.33 9.33 7.15
N LEU A 261 -6.36 9.67 7.93
CA LEU A 261 -6.33 9.55 9.39
C LEU A 261 -6.21 8.09 9.86
N ARG A 262 -6.54 7.09 9.02
CA ARG A 262 -6.34 5.67 9.37
C ARG A 262 -4.93 5.16 9.07
N ALA A 263 -4.16 5.90 8.29
CA ALA A 263 -2.84 5.53 7.83
C ALA A 263 -1.91 6.75 7.81
N VAL A 264 -1.73 7.40 8.96
CA VAL A 264 -0.83 8.55 9.11
C VAL A 264 0.61 8.07 9.10
N GLU A 265 1.36 8.42 8.07
CA GLU A 265 2.75 8.01 7.90
C GLU A 265 3.71 8.79 8.81
N LEU A 266 4.87 8.21 9.12
CA LEU A 266 5.92 8.87 9.92
C LEU A 266 6.32 10.23 9.33
N MET A 267 6.34 10.35 7.99
CA MET A 267 6.71 11.59 7.31
C MET A 267 5.66 12.68 7.48
N GLU A 268 4.38 12.31 7.64
CA GLU A 268 3.32 13.26 7.94
C GLU A 268 3.43 13.75 9.38
N VAL A 269 3.64 12.83 10.34
CA VAL A 269 3.91 13.19 11.74
C VAL A 269 5.12 14.12 11.83
N ARG A 270 6.22 13.76 11.15
CA ARG A 270 7.44 14.58 11.10
C ARG A 270 7.18 15.97 10.54
N ALA A 271 6.53 16.05 9.37
CA ALA A 271 6.25 17.33 8.72
C ALA A 271 5.40 18.24 9.61
N LEU A 272 4.37 17.68 10.27
CA LEU A 272 3.48 18.46 11.14
C LEU A 272 4.16 18.88 12.45
N VAL A 273 4.84 17.95 13.13
CA VAL A 273 5.48 18.22 14.43
C VAL A 273 6.67 19.16 14.27
N GLU A 274 7.57 18.92 13.32
CA GLU A 274 8.76 19.77 13.15
C GLU A 274 8.42 21.17 12.61
N ALA A 275 7.29 21.32 11.91
CA ALA A 275 6.79 22.63 11.49
C ALA A 275 6.14 23.42 12.65
N ALA A 276 5.42 22.73 13.54
CA ALA A 276 4.70 23.37 14.63
C ALA A 276 5.55 23.59 15.89
N VAL A 277 6.48 22.67 16.19
CA VAL A 277 7.23 22.63 17.45
C VAL A 277 8.71 22.87 17.18
N ALA A 278 9.15 24.11 17.39
CA ALA A 278 10.54 24.49 17.22
C ALA A 278 11.45 23.68 18.17
N GLY A 279 12.60 23.24 17.65
CA GLY A 279 13.59 22.51 18.45
C GLY A 279 13.29 21.03 18.64
N VAL A 280 12.31 20.45 17.93
CA VAL A 280 12.04 19.00 17.91
C VAL A 280 12.46 18.39 16.57
N ARG A 281 12.89 17.14 16.61
CA ARG A 281 13.05 16.25 15.46
C ARG A 281 12.20 15.01 15.63
N VAL A 282 11.70 14.48 14.52
CA VAL A 282 10.95 13.22 14.47
C VAL A 282 11.67 12.26 13.55
N ALA A 283 11.90 11.04 14.04
CA ALA A 283 12.59 9.99 13.31
C ALA A 283 12.03 8.61 13.68
N PRO A 284 12.33 7.56 12.91
CA PRO A 284 12.17 6.21 13.42
C PRO A 284 13.17 5.99 14.57
N SER A 285 12.91 5.04 15.46
CA SER A 285 13.90 4.46 16.35
C SER A 285 14.70 3.38 15.63
N SER A 286 15.71 2.80 16.28
CA SER A 286 16.41 1.60 15.79
C SER A 286 15.48 0.39 15.61
N LEU A 287 14.28 0.45 16.20
CA LEU A 287 13.21 -0.51 16.00
C LEU A 287 12.10 0.06 15.11
N GLY A 288 12.33 1.05 14.25
CA GLY A 288 11.34 1.57 13.29
C GLY A 288 10.06 2.19 13.88
N ALA A 289 9.95 2.29 15.21
CA ALA A 289 8.85 2.98 15.89
C ALA A 289 9.08 4.49 15.90
N LEU A 290 8.03 5.29 16.06
CA LEU A 290 8.16 6.75 16.18
C LEU A 290 9.07 7.13 17.36
N GLN A 291 9.93 8.14 17.20
CA GLN A 291 10.56 8.84 18.32
C GLN A 291 10.62 10.34 18.08
N LEU A 292 10.51 11.12 19.16
CA LEU A 292 10.69 12.57 19.17
C LEU A 292 11.97 12.89 19.96
N LEU A 293 12.80 13.76 19.42
CA LEU A 293 14.07 14.18 20.03
C LEU A 293 14.12 15.70 20.12
N THR A 294 14.74 16.23 21.18
CA THR A 294 15.11 17.65 21.21
C THR A 294 16.33 17.91 20.33
N GLN A 295 16.41 19.07 19.70
CA GLN A 295 17.61 19.53 19.01
C GLN A 295 18.68 20.03 20.00
N SER A 296 18.24 20.56 21.15
CA SER A 296 19.13 20.86 22.27
C SER A 296 19.57 19.58 22.96
N THR A 297 20.81 19.59 23.46
CA THR A 297 21.39 18.46 24.20
C THR A 297 21.83 18.88 25.60
N GLY A 298 22.05 17.90 26.48
CA GLY A 298 22.55 18.09 27.83
C GLY A 298 21.46 17.92 28.90
N PRO A 299 21.82 18.02 30.20
CA PRO A 299 20.89 17.81 31.33
C PRO A 299 19.74 18.82 31.41
N GLY A 300 19.87 19.95 30.70
CA GLY A 300 18.81 20.95 30.59
C GLY A 300 17.81 20.66 29.46
N ALA A 301 18.15 19.77 28.53
CA ALA A 301 17.22 19.35 27.49
C ALA A 301 16.10 18.53 28.12
N SER A 302 14.84 18.88 27.84
CA SER A 302 13.69 18.12 28.31
C SER A 302 12.58 18.09 27.28
N LEU A 303 11.84 16.98 27.26
CA LEU A 303 10.75 16.73 26.33
C LEU A 303 9.61 16.03 27.07
N HIS A 304 8.40 16.55 26.90
CA HIS A 304 7.18 15.96 27.44
C HIS A 304 6.09 16.00 26.41
N VAL A 305 5.36 14.89 26.28
CA VAL A 305 4.29 14.70 25.31
C VAL A 305 2.97 14.50 26.06
N GLN A 306 1.90 15.09 25.52
CA GLN A 306 0.54 14.97 26.04
C GLN A 306 -0.49 15.04 24.90
N GLY A 307 -1.77 14.94 25.25
CA GLY A 307 -2.87 14.99 24.28
C GLY A 307 -3.39 13.61 23.88
N ASP A 308 -4.55 13.59 23.23
CA ASP A 308 -5.28 12.38 22.87
C ASP A 308 -4.67 11.63 21.67
N ALA A 309 -3.85 12.28 20.85
CA ALA A 309 -3.10 11.62 19.77
C ALA A 309 -1.93 10.77 20.30
N ALA A 310 -1.38 11.07 21.49
CA ALA A 310 -0.14 10.46 21.98
C ALA A 310 -0.23 8.92 22.07
N SER A 311 -1.37 8.41 22.55
CA SER A 311 -1.61 6.96 22.68
C SER A 311 -1.67 6.24 21.32
N GLY A 312 -2.30 6.85 20.31
CA GLY A 312 -2.34 6.31 18.94
C GLY A 312 -0.98 6.31 18.25
N LEU A 313 -0.08 7.21 18.68
CA LEU A 313 1.33 7.26 18.27
C LEU A 313 2.25 6.39 19.15
N GLY A 314 1.71 5.75 20.19
CA GLY A 314 2.47 4.90 21.11
C GLY A 314 3.43 5.64 22.04
N LEU A 315 3.27 6.95 22.22
CA LEU A 315 4.12 7.82 23.05
C LEU A 315 3.61 7.85 24.50
N ASP A 316 4.53 7.82 25.46
CA ASP A 316 4.21 8.00 26.88
C ASP A 316 4.15 9.48 27.28
N ALA A 317 3.55 9.75 28.44
CA ALA A 317 3.40 11.08 29.02
C ALA A 317 4.41 11.36 30.15
N MET A 318 5.55 10.67 30.18
CA MET A 318 6.61 10.95 31.14
C MET A 318 7.44 12.14 30.65
N LEU A 319 8.06 12.86 31.60
CA LEU A 319 9.08 13.85 31.26
C LEU A 319 10.39 13.11 30.97
N HIS A 320 10.93 13.32 29.77
CA HIS A 320 12.24 12.80 29.36
C HIS A 320 13.27 13.92 29.39
N THR A 321 14.50 13.61 29.76
CA THR A 321 15.60 14.58 29.85
C THR A 321 16.82 14.08 29.09
N GLY A 322 17.63 15.00 28.59
CA GLY A 322 18.97 14.69 28.08
C GLY A 322 19.98 14.49 29.21
N ASP A 323 21.16 14.01 28.85
CA ASP A 323 22.27 13.74 29.76
C ASP A 323 23.51 14.57 29.40
N ALA A 324 24.42 14.76 30.36
CA ALA A 324 25.66 15.52 30.16
C ALA A 324 26.64 14.84 29.21
N SER A 325 26.55 13.52 29.07
CA SER A 325 27.40 12.73 28.19
C SER A 325 26.70 11.42 27.85
N GLY A 326 26.86 10.98 26.60
CA GLY A 326 26.40 9.70 26.10
C GLY A 326 26.65 9.61 24.61
N ASP A 327 26.25 8.49 24.03
CA ASP A 327 26.25 8.34 22.58
C ASP A 327 25.03 9.07 22.02
N ILE A 328 25.23 9.82 20.94
CA ILE A 328 24.16 10.51 20.23
C ILE A 328 23.95 9.89 18.86
N ASP A 329 22.69 9.68 18.50
CA ASP A 329 22.33 9.35 17.13
C ASP A 329 22.54 10.61 16.28
N VAL A 330 23.31 10.51 15.19
CA VAL A 330 23.54 11.61 14.25
C VAL A 330 22.64 11.43 13.03
N LEU A 331 22.76 10.27 12.40
CA LEU A 331 22.01 9.90 11.21
C LEU A 331 21.38 8.53 11.44
N LEU A 332 20.05 8.50 11.47
CA LEU A 332 19.31 7.24 11.56
C LEU A 332 18.97 6.75 10.16
N LEU A 333 19.18 5.46 9.94
CA LEU A 333 18.99 4.79 8.67
C LEU A 333 17.96 3.70 8.84
N GLU A 334 17.04 3.63 7.89
CA GLU A 334 16.03 2.59 7.85
C GLU A 334 16.00 1.98 6.47
N ALA A 335 15.80 0.67 6.39
CA ALA A 335 15.67 -0.02 5.11
C ALA A 335 14.49 0.54 4.30
N LYS A 336 14.72 0.69 2.99
CA LYS A 336 13.75 1.23 2.03
C LYS A 336 12.59 0.28 1.75
N ASP A 337 12.74 -1.01 2.05
CA ASP A 337 11.63 -1.96 2.11
C ASP A 337 11.63 -2.72 3.45
N ALA A 338 10.44 -3.11 3.90
CA ALA A 338 10.29 -4.02 5.03
C ALA A 338 10.70 -5.44 4.63
N GLY A 339 11.19 -6.24 5.59
CA GLY A 339 11.52 -7.64 5.36
C GLY A 339 12.78 -8.11 6.08
N ALA A 340 12.92 -9.42 6.22
CA ALA A 340 14.09 -10.02 6.85
C ALA A 340 15.38 -9.80 6.04
N TYR A 341 15.26 -9.59 4.72
CA TYR A 341 16.39 -9.29 3.84
C TYR A 341 17.20 -8.08 4.33
N ALA A 342 16.52 -7.10 4.94
CA ALA A 342 17.11 -5.83 5.35
C ALA A 342 18.13 -5.99 6.49
N ASN A 343 18.10 -7.12 7.22
CA ASN A 343 19.10 -7.43 8.24
C ASN A 343 20.47 -7.82 7.65
N ARG A 344 20.57 -7.99 6.33
CA ARG A 344 21.83 -8.22 5.61
C ARG A 344 22.52 -6.92 5.20
N LEU A 345 21.85 -5.79 5.43
CA LEU A 345 22.37 -4.48 5.08
C LEU A 345 23.27 -3.95 6.19
N GLU A 346 24.40 -3.40 5.79
CA GLU A 346 25.30 -2.67 6.66
C GLU A 346 25.54 -1.28 6.08
N VAL A 347 25.75 -0.31 6.95
CA VAL A 347 26.16 1.04 6.55
C VAL A 347 27.47 1.39 7.21
N GLU A 348 28.43 1.75 6.37
CA GLU A 348 29.77 2.13 6.76
C GLU A 348 29.95 3.64 6.57
N VAL A 349 30.46 4.30 7.61
CA VAL A 349 30.89 5.70 7.57
C VAL A 349 32.40 5.75 7.48
N ARG A 350 32.92 6.60 6.59
CA ARG A 350 34.36 6.85 6.43
C ARG A 350 34.66 8.34 6.41
N PRO A 351 35.94 8.73 6.64
CA PRO A 351 36.41 10.07 6.32
C PRO A 351 36.11 10.45 4.86
N SER A 352 35.91 11.73 4.60
CA SER A 352 35.57 12.23 3.28
C SER A 352 36.64 11.91 2.23
N THR A 353 36.22 11.41 1.06
CA THR A 353 37.14 11.12 -0.06
C THR A 353 37.92 12.36 -0.51
N ASN A 354 37.30 13.55 -0.44
CA ASN A 354 37.96 14.81 -0.83
C ASN A 354 38.78 15.45 0.30
N GLY A 355 38.79 14.86 1.50
CA GLY A 355 39.49 15.38 2.68
C GLY A 355 38.92 16.70 3.22
N ALA A 356 37.72 17.11 2.81
CA ALA A 356 37.09 18.28 3.37
C ALA A 356 36.74 18.02 4.85
N PRO A 357 37.08 18.97 5.75
CA PRO A 357 36.63 18.87 7.14
C PRO A 357 35.10 18.87 7.17
N ASP A 358 34.52 18.28 8.21
CA ASP A 358 33.07 18.34 8.43
C ASP A 358 32.24 17.67 7.32
N THR A 359 32.84 16.72 6.60
CA THR A 359 32.15 15.87 5.65
C THR A 359 32.57 14.41 5.83
N PHE A 360 31.71 13.50 5.41
CA PHE A 360 31.92 12.06 5.56
C PHE A 360 31.36 11.31 4.35
N ASP A 361 31.88 10.11 4.13
CA ASP A 361 31.36 9.21 3.11
C ASP A 361 30.44 8.18 3.77
N VAL A 362 29.34 7.84 3.09
CA VAL A 362 28.44 6.76 3.49
C VAL A 362 28.46 5.67 2.42
N LEU A 363 28.75 4.45 2.82
CA LEU A 363 28.71 3.28 1.96
C LEU A 363 27.65 2.30 2.46
N VAL A 364 26.89 1.73 1.54
CA VAL A 364 25.89 0.71 1.85
C VAL A 364 26.40 -0.63 1.34
N LEU A 365 26.42 -1.62 2.23
CA LEU A 365 26.82 -2.99 1.94
C LEU A 365 25.61 -3.92 2.08
N GLU A 366 25.63 -5.02 1.34
CA GLU A 366 24.71 -6.13 1.49
C GLU A 366 25.52 -7.42 1.49
N ASP A 367 25.39 -8.25 2.53
CA ASP A 367 26.18 -9.48 2.71
C ASP A 367 27.70 -9.25 2.58
N GLY A 368 28.18 -8.11 3.10
CA GLY A 368 29.59 -7.69 3.05
C GLY A 368 30.08 -7.16 1.69
N ALA A 369 29.22 -7.11 0.67
CA ALA A 369 29.56 -6.54 -0.64
C ALA A 369 29.08 -5.09 -0.75
N TYR A 370 29.97 -4.19 -1.19
CA TYR A 370 29.62 -2.78 -1.45
C TYR A 370 28.59 -2.66 -2.58
N ARG A 371 27.44 -2.06 -2.27
CA ARG A 371 26.34 -1.82 -3.22
C ARG A 371 26.26 -0.37 -3.66
N GLU A 372 26.39 0.56 -2.71
CA GLU A 372 26.25 1.99 -2.96
C GLU A 372 27.31 2.80 -2.20
N SER A 373 27.71 3.93 -2.76
CA SER A 373 28.69 4.83 -2.17
C SER A 373 28.27 6.28 -2.39
N PHE A 374 28.22 7.04 -1.31
CA PHE A 374 27.80 8.45 -1.28
C PHE A 374 28.93 9.28 -0.67
N PRO A 375 29.82 9.85 -1.50
CA PRO A 375 30.99 10.56 -0.99
C PRO A 375 30.66 12.01 -0.60
N ASN A 376 31.44 12.55 0.34
CA ASN A 376 31.46 13.95 0.76
C ASN A 376 30.06 14.48 1.14
N LEU A 377 29.37 13.76 2.01
CA LEU A 377 28.10 14.18 2.60
C LEU A 377 28.34 15.15 3.75
N SER A 378 27.38 16.05 3.96
CA SER A 378 27.41 17.09 5.00
C SER A 378 26.29 16.87 6.01
N SER A 379 26.52 17.22 7.27
CA SER A 379 25.49 17.24 8.32
C SER A 379 24.78 18.60 8.43
N SER A 380 25.15 19.59 7.61
CA SER A 380 24.52 20.91 7.57
C SER A 380 23.33 20.95 6.62
N GLY A 381 22.18 21.38 7.12
CA GLY A 381 20.94 21.51 6.32
C GLY A 381 21.02 22.54 5.19
N ASP A 382 21.97 23.48 5.27
CA ASP A 382 22.18 24.51 4.24
C ASP A 382 23.06 24.01 3.08
N ASP A 383 23.73 22.87 3.26
CA ASP A 383 24.60 22.29 2.24
C ASP A 383 23.80 21.52 1.18
N ALA A 384 24.20 21.67 -0.08
CA ALA A 384 23.64 20.89 -1.19
C ALA A 384 23.92 19.38 -1.03
N ARG A 385 25.00 19.02 -0.33
CA ARG A 385 25.39 17.65 0.02
C ARG A 385 24.86 17.19 1.38
N TYR A 386 23.85 17.86 1.92
CA TYR A 386 23.19 17.44 3.15
C TYR A 386 22.78 15.95 3.08
N ALA A 387 23.28 15.14 4.03
CA ALA A 387 23.24 13.68 3.96
C ALA A 387 21.83 13.13 3.76
N GLU A 388 20.86 13.61 4.55
CA GLU A 388 19.46 13.20 4.44
C GLU A 388 18.88 13.51 3.05
N ARG A 389 19.16 14.69 2.49
CA ARG A 389 18.68 15.10 1.17
C ARG A 389 19.26 14.23 0.06
N VAL A 390 20.56 13.97 0.11
CA VAL A 390 21.26 13.19 -0.92
C VAL A 390 20.82 11.72 -0.89
N LEU A 391 20.77 11.11 0.29
CA LEU A 391 20.39 9.70 0.44
C LEU A 391 18.92 9.45 0.10
N ASN A 392 18.04 10.42 0.34
CA ASN A 392 16.60 10.30 0.06
C ASN A 392 16.18 10.85 -1.32
N ASP A 393 17.11 11.28 -2.17
CA ASP A 393 16.76 11.79 -3.51
C ASP A 393 16.09 10.68 -4.35
N GLU A 394 14.93 10.98 -4.92
CA GLU A 394 14.12 9.97 -5.62
C GLU A 394 14.81 9.34 -6.83
N ARG A 395 15.74 10.07 -7.46
CA ARG A 395 16.37 9.67 -8.71
C ARG A 395 17.80 9.16 -8.53
N THR A 396 18.52 9.68 -7.54
CA THR A 396 19.95 9.47 -7.35
C THR A 396 20.34 9.08 -5.94
N GLY A 397 19.37 9.02 -5.02
CA GLY A 397 19.58 8.56 -3.66
C GLY A 397 19.71 7.04 -3.57
N SER A 398 19.63 6.53 -2.34
CA SER A 398 19.79 5.10 -2.05
C SER A 398 18.60 4.27 -2.50
N SER A 399 18.92 3.08 -3.02
CA SER A 399 17.96 2.04 -3.36
C SER A 399 17.66 1.13 -2.17
N TYR A 400 18.48 1.17 -1.11
CA TYR A 400 18.41 0.23 0.02
C TYR A 400 18.00 0.89 1.33
N VAL A 401 18.37 2.14 1.57
CA VAL A 401 18.11 2.83 2.84
C VAL A 401 17.48 4.20 2.63
N ARG A 402 16.72 4.66 3.61
CA ARG A 402 16.32 6.05 3.80
C ARG A 402 16.96 6.60 5.06
N ALA A 403 17.32 7.87 5.03
CA ALA A 403 18.07 8.52 6.09
C ALA A 403 17.23 9.59 6.81
N PHE A 404 17.52 9.79 8.10
CA PHE A 404 16.90 10.78 8.97
C PHE A 404 18.00 11.46 9.78
N MET A 405 18.32 12.71 9.45
CA MET A 405 19.27 13.48 10.21
C MET A 405 18.60 13.97 11.49
N VAL A 406 19.04 13.43 12.62
CA VAL A 406 18.48 13.73 13.94
C VAL A 406 19.32 14.74 14.71
N GLN A 407 20.63 14.81 14.44
CA GLN A 407 21.52 15.82 15.02
C GLN A 407 22.28 16.62 13.93
N PRO A 408 21.63 17.60 13.29
CA PRO A 408 22.30 18.47 12.32
C PRO A 408 23.54 19.16 12.93
N GLY A 409 24.61 19.22 12.16
CA GLY A 409 25.90 19.77 12.60
C GLY A 409 26.78 18.84 13.44
N ALA A 410 26.28 17.68 13.87
CA ALA A 410 27.13 16.61 14.41
C ALA A 410 27.67 15.72 13.29
N PHE A 411 28.77 15.01 13.55
CA PHE A 411 29.41 14.10 12.59
C PHE A 411 29.43 12.69 13.19
N PRO A 412 29.02 11.65 12.43
CA PRO A 412 29.14 10.29 12.90
C PRO A 412 30.62 9.87 12.96
N ASP A 413 30.95 9.04 13.96
CA ASP A 413 32.28 8.43 14.06
C ASP A 413 32.47 7.39 12.93
N GLU A 414 33.73 7.10 12.58
CA GLU A 414 34.06 6.03 11.63
C GLU A 414 33.61 4.68 12.21
N GLN A 415 32.63 4.05 11.56
CA GLN A 415 31.98 2.84 12.06
C GLN A 415 31.29 2.09 10.94
N THR A 416 30.99 0.82 11.18
CA THR A 416 30.08 0.02 10.36
C THR A 416 28.96 -0.50 11.25
N VAL A 417 27.71 -0.22 10.88
CA VAL A 417 26.53 -0.63 11.62
C VAL A 417 25.66 -1.54 10.77
N ALA A 418 25.25 -2.67 11.33
CA ALA A 418 24.26 -3.53 10.71
C ALA A 418 22.85 -3.00 10.98
N LEU A 419 22.01 -2.98 9.95
CA LEU A 419 20.58 -2.75 10.14
C LEU A 419 19.97 -3.98 10.81
N THR A 420 19.10 -3.77 11.80
CA THR A 420 18.46 -4.86 12.54
C THR A 420 16.96 -4.62 12.73
N GLY A 421 16.22 -5.69 13.03
CA GLY A 421 14.79 -5.62 13.34
C GLY A 421 13.85 -5.73 12.13
N GLY A 422 14.38 -6.05 10.94
CA GLY A 422 13.57 -6.34 9.75
C GLY A 422 12.89 -7.71 9.84
N THR A 423 11.61 -7.78 9.52
CA THR A 423 10.85 -9.04 9.50
C THR A 423 9.87 -9.06 8.32
N ASP A 424 9.58 -10.24 7.80
CA ASP A 424 8.66 -10.41 6.67
C ASP A 424 7.17 -10.40 7.07
N GLY A 425 6.86 -10.29 8.37
CA GLY A 425 5.48 -10.24 8.85
C GLY A 425 4.69 -11.52 8.56
N LEU A 426 5.29 -12.70 8.78
CA LEU A 426 4.67 -13.99 8.42
C LEU A 426 3.85 -14.63 9.56
N VAL A 427 3.97 -14.11 10.78
CA VAL A 427 3.24 -14.63 11.93
C VAL A 427 1.77 -14.28 11.77
N GLY A 428 0.88 -15.27 11.83
CA GLY A 428 -0.57 -15.06 11.67
C GLY A 428 -1.08 -15.14 10.23
N LEU A 429 -0.18 -15.33 9.26
CA LEU A 429 -0.52 -15.34 7.84
C LEU A 429 -1.64 -16.35 7.50
N ASP A 430 -2.70 -15.88 6.85
CA ASP A 430 -3.84 -16.67 6.44
C ASP A 430 -4.32 -16.35 5.00
N ASP A 431 -5.36 -17.05 4.53
CA ASP A 431 -5.87 -16.91 3.16
C ASP A 431 -6.41 -15.49 2.88
N THR A 432 -6.88 -14.77 3.90
CA THR A 432 -7.41 -13.40 3.81
C THR A 432 -6.31 -12.42 3.40
N ASP A 433 -5.07 -12.64 3.84
CA ASP A 433 -3.91 -11.83 3.47
C ASP A 433 -3.58 -11.91 1.96
N PHE A 434 -3.91 -13.04 1.33
CA PHE A 434 -3.71 -13.25 -0.11
C PHE A 434 -4.92 -12.82 -0.94
N ILE A 435 -6.13 -13.11 -0.47
CA ILE A 435 -7.38 -12.71 -1.15
C ILE A 435 -7.51 -11.18 -1.11
N GLY A 436 -7.22 -10.59 0.05
CA GLY A 436 -7.38 -9.19 0.37
C GLY A 436 -8.84 -8.80 0.61
N SER A 437 -9.07 -7.50 0.74
CA SER A 437 -10.39 -6.90 0.88
C SER A 437 -10.69 -5.94 -0.27
N GLU A 438 -11.97 -5.79 -0.59
CA GLU A 438 -12.38 -4.82 -1.60
C GLU A 438 -12.33 -3.38 -1.05
N ALA A 439 -12.62 -3.20 0.25
CA ALA A 439 -12.51 -1.92 0.93
C ALA A 439 -11.06 -1.41 1.00
N GLY A 440 -10.10 -2.27 1.37
CA GLY A 440 -8.69 -1.91 1.44
C GLY A 440 -7.98 -1.96 0.08
N GLY A 441 -8.51 -2.71 -0.89
CA GLY A 441 -7.81 -2.90 -2.16
C GLY A 441 -6.47 -3.61 -1.95
N SER A 442 -6.46 -4.67 -1.14
CA SER A 442 -5.29 -5.50 -0.84
C SER A 442 -5.33 -6.83 -1.62
N GLY A 443 -4.27 -7.63 -1.52
CA GLY A 443 -4.21 -8.99 -2.05
C GLY A 443 -4.53 -9.12 -3.54
N LEU A 444 -5.18 -10.22 -3.92
CA LEU A 444 -5.54 -10.58 -5.29
C LEU A 444 -6.49 -9.57 -5.94
N LEU A 445 -7.35 -8.94 -5.14
CA LEU A 445 -8.24 -7.88 -5.62
C LEU A 445 -7.43 -6.67 -6.12
N ARG A 446 -6.30 -6.34 -5.50
CA ARG A 446 -5.40 -5.28 -6.00
C ARG A 446 -4.72 -5.65 -7.31
N ALA A 447 -4.20 -6.88 -7.43
CA ALA A 447 -3.56 -7.34 -8.66
C ALA A 447 -4.54 -7.31 -9.85
N ARG A 448 -5.80 -7.71 -9.63
CA ARG A 448 -6.89 -7.60 -10.63
C ARG A 448 -7.22 -6.16 -10.99
N ARG A 449 -7.19 -5.24 -10.02
CA ARG A 449 -7.46 -3.80 -10.27
C ARG A 449 -6.44 -3.20 -11.24
N SER A 450 -5.16 -3.53 -11.08
CA SER A 450 -4.08 -2.98 -11.91
C SER A 450 -3.97 -3.61 -13.30
N ALA A 451 -4.38 -4.88 -13.45
CA ALA A 451 -4.38 -5.57 -14.74
C ALA A 451 -5.45 -5.07 -15.75
N GLY A 452 -6.30 -4.11 -15.38
CA GLY A 452 -7.33 -3.52 -16.25
C GLY A 452 -8.65 -4.29 -16.28
N PRO A 453 -9.67 -3.83 -17.03
CA PRO A 453 -10.93 -4.56 -17.20
C PRO A 453 -10.74 -5.77 -18.12
N HIS A 454 -10.94 -6.97 -17.60
CA HIS A 454 -11.15 -8.15 -18.44
C HIS A 454 -12.57 -8.11 -19.03
N ALA A 455 -12.71 -8.31 -20.33
CA ALA A 455 -14.00 -8.62 -20.93
C ALA A 455 -14.55 -9.90 -20.29
N SER A 456 -15.74 -9.82 -19.69
CA SER A 456 -16.39 -10.93 -19.00
C SER A 456 -16.47 -12.17 -19.91
N PRO A 457 -15.96 -13.35 -19.49
CA PRO A 457 -16.32 -14.59 -20.15
C PRO A 457 -17.80 -14.86 -19.81
N GLY A 458 -18.65 -14.95 -20.83
CA GLY A 458 -20.04 -15.40 -20.65
C GLY A 458 -20.11 -16.73 -19.88
N PRO A 459 -21.26 -17.03 -19.25
CA PRO A 459 -21.36 -18.10 -18.26
C PRO A 459 -21.03 -19.45 -18.90
N ARG A 460 -19.98 -20.11 -18.41
CA ARG A 460 -19.77 -21.54 -18.63
C ARG A 460 -20.05 -22.27 -17.31
N PRO A 461 -20.88 -23.32 -17.31
CA PRO A 461 -21.18 -24.08 -16.12
C PRO A 461 -20.03 -25.03 -15.79
N GLY A 462 -19.60 -25.02 -14.53
CA GLY A 462 -18.76 -26.05 -13.91
C GLY A 462 -17.26 -25.86 -14.11
N ASP A 463 -16.60 -25.33 -13.09
CA ASP A 463 -15.35 -25.89 -12.52
C ASP A 463 -14.86 -24.96 -11.39
N ALA A 464 -15.32 -25.24 -10.17
CA ALA A 464 -14.75 -24.65 -8.96
C ALA A 464 -13.42 -25.34 -8.65
N CYS A 465 -12.30 -24.75 -9.08
CA CYS A 465 -10.99 -25.16 -8.61
C CYS A 465 -10.79 -24.66 -7.17
N ARG A 466 -10.58 -25.63 -6.26
CA ARG A 466 -10.27 -25.42 -4.85
C ARG A 466 -8.94 -24.66 -4.72
N ALA A 467 -8.91 -23.59 -3.94
CA ALA A 467 -7.70 -22.84 -3.62
C ALA A 467 -6.65 -23.78 -3.00
N GLN A 468 -5.46 -23.85 -3.61
CA GLN A 468 -4.28 -24.46 -3.00
C GLN A 468 -3.37 -23.36 -2.47
N ARG A 469 -2.80 -23.62 -1.28
CA ARG A 469 -2.03 -22.70 -0.41
C ARG A 469 -0.75 -22.12 -1.01
N HIS A 470 -0.47 -22.31 -2.30
CA HIS A 470 0.77 -21.88 -2.95
C HIS A 470 0.43 -21.21 -4.28
N GLY A 471 0.59 -19.88 -4.34
CA GLY A 471 0.65 -19.03 -5.54
C GLY A 471 -0.46 -19.21 -6.59
N ALA A 472 -1.40 -18.27 -6.67
CA ALA A 472 -2.35 -18.21 -7.78
C ALA A 472 -1.78 -17.47 -9.00
N LEU A 473 -1.64 -18.17 -10.13
CA LEU A 473 -1.38 -17.57 -11.45
C LEU A 473 -2.67 -17.66 -12.28
N LEU A 474 -3.25 -16.52 -12.68
CA LEU A 474 -4.41 -16.49 -13.58
C LEU A 474 -3.94 -16.50 -15.04
N ARG A 475 -4.07 -17.64 -15.73
CA ARG A 475 -3.85 -17.74 -17.19
C ARG A 475 -5.10 -17.34 -17.97
N GLY A 476 -4.94 -16.43 -18.93
CA GLY A 476 -5.90 -16.21 -20.02
C GLY A 476 -5.46 -16.94 -21.30
N GLY A 477 -6.33 -17.80 -21.85
CA GLY A 477 -6.27 -18.27 -23.25
C GLY A 477 -5.83 -19.73 -23.47
N GLU A 478 -6.79 -20.61 -23.78
CA GLU A 478 -6.53 -21.93 -24.38
C GLU A 478 -6.35 -21.80 -25.91
N ARG A 479 -5.29 -22.40 -26.46
CA ARG A 479 -5.31 -22.98 -27.82
C ARG A 479 -5.10 -24.50 -27.70
N ARG A 480 -6.12 -25.27 -28.08
CA ARG A 480 -6.00 -26.74 -28.28
C ARG A 480 -5.39 -27.01 -29.66
N PRO A 481 -4.37 -27.88 -29.80
CA PRO A 481 -4.05 -28.49 -31.09
C PRO A 481 -5.00 -29.68 -31.33
N GLY A 482 -5.71 -29.64 -32.47
CA GLY A 482 -6.59 -30.71 -32.91
C GLY A 482 -5.80 -31.94 -33.35
N VAL A 483 -6.06 -33.08 -32.71
CA VAL A 483 -5.55 -34.39 -33.14
C VAL A 483 -6.45 -34.91 -34.26
N ARG A 484 -5.89 -35.01 -35.48
CA ARG A 484 -6.49 -35.75 -36.59
C ARG A 484 -6.32 -37.25 -36.36
N HIS A 485 -7.41 -38.01 -36.41
CA HIS A 485 -7.37 -39.45 -36.56
C HIS A 485 -6.93 -39.85 -37.98
N SER A 486 -5.96 -40.75 -38.08
CA SER A 486 -5.80 -41.66 -39.22
C SER A 486 -5.48 -43.07 -38.73
N ARG A 487 -6.03 -44.05 -39.46
CA ARG A 487 -6.28 -45.45 -39.12
C ARG A 487 -5.03 -46.34 -39.16
N LEU A 488 -5.14 -47.50 -38.48
CA LEU A 488 -4.74 -48.89 -38.84
C LEU A 488 -4.06 -49.56 -37.63
N ALA A 489 -4.20 -50.84 -37.28
CA ALA A 489 -5.16 -51.90 -37.51
C ALA A 489 -4.79 -53.04 -36.54
N ARG A 490 -5.80 -53.72 -36.00
CA ARG A 490 -5.87 -55.14 -35.57
C ARG A 490 -4.86 -55.73 -34.56
N GLY A 491 -5.40 -56.32 -33.50
CA GLY A 491 -4.98 -57.67 -33.08
C GLY A 491 -5.15 -58.05 -31.60
N LEU A 492 -6.14 -58.92 -31.32
CA LEU A 492 -6.15 -59.99 -30.29
C LEU A 492 -6.32 -59.55 -28.80
N GLN A 493 -7.52 -59.66 -28.22
CA GLN A 493 -8.10 -60.83 -27.49
C GLN A 493 -7.36 -61.28 -26.21
N GLY A 494 -8.04 -61.14 -25.06
CA GLY A 494 -8.30 -62.28 -24.17
C GLY A 494 -7.77 -62.23 -22.73
N GLY A 495 -8.71 -62.12 -21.76
CA GLY A 495 -8.64 -62.65 -20.38
C GLY A 495 -7.64 -62.00 -19.43
N GLY A 496 -7.86 -61.79 -18.13
CA GLY A 496 -8.81 -62.34 -17.16
C GLY A 496 -8.12 -62.26 -15.79
N HIS A 497 -8.86 -61.78 -14.77
CA HIS A 497 -8.74 -61.97 -13.31
C HIS A 497 -7.41 -62.33 -12.59
N GLY A 498 -7.24 -61.74 -11.39
CA GLY A 498 -6.59 -62.38 -10.23
C GLY A 498 -5.50 -61.53 -9.57
N VAL A 499 -5.78 -60.68 -8.58
CA VAL A 499 -5.95 -60.99 -7.14
C VAL A 499 -4.63 -61.28 -6.39
N LEU A 500 -4.33 -60.33 -5.49
CA LEU A 500 -3.66 -60.41 -4.19
C LEU A 500 -3.53 -61.82 -3.55
N ARG A 501 -2.32 -62.20 -3.10
CA ARG A 501 -2.14 -62.90 -1.82
C ARG A 501 -0.69 -62.87 -1.28
N LEU A 502 -0.56 -62.17 -0.14
CA LEU A 502 0.14 -62.43 1.13
C LEU A 502 1.21 -63.54 1.32
N ALA A 503 2.13 -63.19 2.24
CA ALA A 503 2.96 -64.00 3.16
C ALA A 503 4.21 -64.66 2.53
N GLY A 504 5.40 -64.68 3.14
CA GLY A 504 5.86 -64.35 4.49
C GLY A 504 6.97 -65.35 4.87
N GLY A 505 8.09 -64.86 5.41
CA GLY A 505 9.02 -65.68 6.22
C GLY A 505 10.37 -66.07 5.60
N GLY A 506 11.42 -65.35 6.00
CA GLY A 506 12.41 -65.92 6.93
C GLY A 506 13.69 -66.59 6.41
N SER A 507 14.79 -65.82 6.57
CA SER A 507 16.11 -66.24 7.08
C SER A 507 17.13 -66.91 6.15
N ARG A 508 18.33 -66.30 6.07
CA ARG A 508 19.59 -66.90 6.53
C ARG A 508 20.71 -65.85 6.69
N ARG A 509 21.16 -65.66 7.94
CA ARG A 509 22.56 -65.33 8.33
C ARG A 509 23.47 -66.51 7.92
N THR A 510 24.78 -66.44 7.70
CA THR A 510 25.95 -65.70 8.24
C THR A 510 27.00 -65.61 7.09
N VAL A 511 27.99 -64.71 7.05
CA VAL A 511 29.00 -64.28 8.05
C VAL A 511 29.26 -62.79 7.91
#